data_AF-A0A9E6ESM3-F1
#
_entry.id   AF-A0A9E6ESM3-F1
#
_cell.length_a   1.000
_cell.length_b   1.000
_cell.length_c   1.000
_cell.angle_alpha   90.00
_cell.angle_beta   90.00
_cell.angle_gamma   90.00
#
_symmetry.space_group_name_H-M   'P 1'
#
loop_
_entity.id
_entity.type
_entity.pdbx_description
1 polymer ?
#
loop_
_entity_poly.entity_id
_entity_poly.type
_entity_poly.pdbx_seq_one_letter_code
_entity_poly.pdbx_strand_id
1 'polypeptide(L)'
;SNWIANSVLFNDGSNVGIGTASPEFKLTLDKGAATPDGGILSIGTYGSGTALATTGAGTRLIWYPKKGAFRTGYVEGTQWDDSNIGNYSFASGYNSKASGLQSTAMGYKTNATAEGATAIGYLTDATSQGATAMGYYTTASGNVSTSMGYMTTASADKSVVIGRGTDATRLENNIANSLMVGFNSTIPTLFVGTSSGAGTIGNVGIGTTTPNNLLQVANLIDFNNTDLNTKLGYQAGKNIVSGAQYNTFLGYQAGLSSVASSTNAADNNTAVGYGSFSSNTIGFQNTALGRTSLSANTNGFNNTATGYQSLVSNTEGYQNNASGVNSLFYNTTGNNNTANGFYSLFSNVTGSGNVALGAFAGRYETRSNSFYVDNQDRTNAAGDTTKALLYGTFASASSGQQLTVNGTLKVTGLITPRVGTITDGSAPTPAAGANDMFTVTALAQAATFAAPSGTPVNGQKLIIRIKDNGTAQTLSWNAIYRVGDVSLPTTTVISKTMYLGFIYNSADSKWDFVSFVNNF
;
A
#
# COMPACT_ATOMS: atom_id res chain seq x y z
N SER A 1 6.86 -99.70 -20.86
CA SER A 1 6.53 -98.52 -21.69
C SER A 1 6.82 -97.28 -20.86
N ASN A 2 7.80 -96.51 -21.35
CA ASN A 2 8.41 -95.33 -20.73
C ASN A 2 7.42 -94.22 -20.41
N TRP A 3 7.51 -93.64 -19.20
CA TRP A 3 7.07 -92.27 -18.91
C TRP A 3 8.15 -91.52 -18.13
N ILE A 4 9.01 -90.90 -18.93
CA ILE A 4 9.74 -89.61 -18.81
C ILE A 4 10.33 -89.22 -17.43
N ALA A 5 11.67 -89.16 -17.45
CA ALA A 5 12.55 -88.63 -16.43
C ALA A 5 12.36 -87.12 -16.16
N ASN A 6 12.63 -86.71 -14.91
CA ASN A 6 12.94 -85.37 -14.42
C ASN A 6 11.81 -84.33 -14.24
N SER A 7 10.92 -84.47 -13.25
CA SER A 7 10.33 -83.23 -12.67
C SER A 7 9.59 -83.31 -11.34
N VAL A 8 9.21 -84.45 -10.75
CA VAL A 8 8.52 -84.43 -9.45
C VAL A 8 8.94 -85.61 -8.56
N LEU A 9 9.58 -85.31 -7.42
CA LEU A 9 9.98 -86.30 -6.41
C LEU A 9 9.11 -86.13 -5.16
N PHE A 10 8.49 -87.23 -4.71
CA PHE A 10 7.83 -87.33 -3.41
C PHE A 10 8.75 -88.16 -2.50
N ASN A 11 9.33 -87.56 -1.46
CA ASN A 11 9.96 -88.31 -0.38
C ASN A 11 8.87 -88.64 0.66
N ASP A 12 8.97 -89.83 1.25
CA ASP A 12 8.18 -90.51 2.28
C ASP A 12 7.90 -89.72 3.59
N GLY A 13 7.96 -88.38 3.54
CA GLY A 13 7.58 -87.42 4.57
C GLY A 13 7.02 -86.07 4.07
N SER A 14 6.28 -86.04 2.95
CA SER A 14 5.42 -84.93 2.47
C SER A 14 6.09 -83.69 1.83
N ASN A 15 7.27 -83.83 1.21
CA ASN A 15 7.88 -82.76 0.40
C ASN A 15 7.81 -83.09 -1.09
N VAL A 16 7.46 -82.10 -1.93
CA VAL A 16 7.41 -82.20 -3.40
C VAL A 16 8.59 -81.42 -3.99
N GLY A 17 9.54 -82.12 -4.62
CA GLY A 17 10.67 -81.51 -5.32
C GLY A 17 10.45 -81.45 -6.81
N ILE A 18 10.45 -80.25 -7.41
CA ILE A 18 10.48 -80.09 -8.87
C ILE A 18 11.90 -79.68 -9.29
N GLY A 19 12.61 -80.58 -9.97
CA GLY A 19 13.92 -80.32 -10.57
C GLY A 19 15.14 -80.38 -9.63
N THR A 20 15.00 -80.89 -8.40
CA THR A 20 16.11 -81.08 -7.45
C THR A 20 15.99 -82.43 -6.72
N ALA A 21 17.13 -83.07 -6.43
CA ALA A 21 17.20 -84.30 -5.64
C ALA A 21 17.11 -84.07 -4.11
N SER A 22 17.07 -82.80 -3.68
CA SER A 22 17.01 -82.41 -2.26
C SER A 22 16.00 -81.28 -2.08
N PRO A 23 14.70 -81.60 -2.00
CA PRO A 23 13.65 -80.58 -1.85
C PRO A 23 13.66 -79.96 -0.44
N GLU A 24 13.89 -78.64 -0.37
CA GLU A 24 13.92 -77.87 0.88
C GLU A 24 12.59 -77.16 1.21
N PHE A 25 11.65 -77.06 0.25
CA PHE A 25 10.42 -76.29 0.39
C PHE A 25 9.14 -77.14 0.31
N LYS A 26 8.16 -76.78 1.14
CA LYS A 26 6.79 -77.31 1.05
C LYS A 26 6.00 -76.45 0.06
N LEU A 27 5.78 -76.98 -1.15
CA LEU A 27 4.83 -76.42 -2.12
C LEU A 27 3.50 -77.16 -1.96
N THR A 28 2.47 -76.46 -1.48
CA THR A 28 1.11 -77.01 -1.44
C THR A 28 0.29 -76.40 -2.56
N LEU A 29 -0.32 -77.24 -3.37
CA LEU A 29 -1.43 -76.84 -4.23
C LEU A 29 -2.70 -76.98 -3.38
N ASP A 30 -3.22 -75.86 -2.88
CA ASP A 30 -4.39 -75.87 -2.01
C ASP A 30 -5.64 -76.15 -2.83
N LYS A 31 -6.01 -77.43 -2.94
CA LYS A 31 -7.34 -77.86 -3.36
C LYS A 31 -8.31 -77.37 -2.28
N GLY A 32 -8.94 -76.21 -2.50
CA GLY A 32 -10.01 -75.74 -1.63
C GLY A 32 -11.02 -76.87 -1.37
N ALA A 33 -11.59 -76.93 -0.17
CA ALA A 33 -12.38 -78.08 0.28
C ALA A 33 -13.63 -78.41 -0.57
N ALA A 34 -14.03 -77.55 -1.52
CA ALA A 34 -15.26 -77.70 -2.31
C ALA A 34 -15.20 -77.29 -3.79
N THR A 35 -14.13 -76.66 -4.32
CA THR A 35 -14.05 -76.23 -5.73
C THR A 35 -12.66 -76.50 -6.34
N PRO A 36 -12.54 -76.72 -7.66
CA PRO A 36 -11.28 -77.08 -8.31
C PRO A 36 -10.27 -75.93 -8.42
N ASP A 37 -10.64 -74.72 -8.02
CA ASP A 37 -9.82 -73.51 -8.16
C ASP A 37 -8.88 -73.38 -6.96
N GLY A 38 -7.76 -74.11 -7.02
CA GLY A 38 -6.75 -74.11 -5.97
C GLY A 38 -5.62 -73.10 -6.17
N GLY A 39 -5.06 -72.59 -5.07
CA GLY A 39 -3.93 -71.64 -5.06
C GLY A 39 -2.58 -72.30 -4.77
N ILE A 40 -1.49 -71.55 -4.97
CA ILE A 40 -0.16 -71.93 -4.48
C ILE A 40 -0.02 -71.43 -3.04
N LEU A 41 0.05 -72.35 -2.08
CA LEU A 41 0.29 -72.05 -0.67
C LEU A 41 1.70 -72.52 -0.27
N SER A 42 2.55 -71.55 0.07
CA SER A 42 3.89 -71.79 0.62
C SER A 42 3.97 -71.27 2.05
N ILE A 43 4.14 -72.19 3.00
CA ILE A 43 4.24 -71.89 4.43
C ILE A 43 5.69 -71.96 4.91
N GLY A 44 6.03 -71.18 5.93
CA GLY A 44 7.33 -71.26 6.60
C GLY A 44 7.36 -70.45 7.90
N THR A 45 8.40 -70.66 8.69
CA THR A 45 8.56 -70.02 10.01
C THR A 45 9.46 -68.79 9.91
N TYR A 46 8.96 -67.63 10.34
CA TYR A 46 9.75 -66.40 10.42
C TYR A 46 11.01 -66.60 11.27
N GLY A 47 12.14 -66.05 10.82
CA GLY A 47 13.45 -66.15 11.48
C GLY A 47 14.15 -67.51 11.31
N SER A 48 13.48 -68.54 10.80
CA SER A 48 14.01 -69.90 10.65
C SER A 48 14.50 -70.17 9.23
N GLY A 49 15.50 -71.06 9.09
CA GLY A 49 16.02 -71.53 7.81
C GLY A 49 17.34 -70.88 7.37
N THR A 50 17.88 -71.37 6.26
CA THR A 50 19.15 -70.92 5.68
C THR A 50 19.00 -69.56 4.99
N ALA A 51 20.13 -68.85 4.83
CA ALA A 51 20.16 -67.64 4.02
C ALA A 51 19.85 -68.01 2.55
N LEU A 52 19.12 -67.14 1.86
CA LEU A 52 18.79 -67.36 0.45
C LEU A 52 20.10 -67.33 -0.38
N ALA A 53 20.38 -68.41 -1.11
CA ALA A 53 21.53 -68.50 -2.01
C ALA A 53 21.22 -67.82 -3.36
N THR A 54 20.94 -66.53 -3.34
CA THR A 54 20.79 -65.73 -4.57
C THR A 54 22.12 -65.12 -4.94
N THR A 55 22.53 -65.30 -6.19
CA THR A 55 23.58 -64.52 -6.84
C THR A 55 23.21 -64.29 -8.31
N GLY A 56 23.67 -63.17 -8.87
CA GLY A 56 23.61 -62.88 -10.32
C GLY A 56 22.25 -62.43 -10.86
N ALA A 57 22.24 -62.14 -12.16
CA ALA A 57 21.06 -61.64 -12.87
C ALA A 57 19.96 -62.71 -13.05
N GLY A 58 18.70 -62.28 -13.15
CA GLY A 58 17.59 -63.16 -13.55
C GLY A 58 16.20 -62.68 -13.15
N THR A 59 15.19 -63.23 -13.83
CA THR A 59 13.78 -63.11 -13.44
C THR A 59 13.49 -64.08 -12.30
N ARG A 60 12.84 -63.61 -11.23
CA ARG A 60 12.56 -64.43 -10.04
C ARG A 60 11.21 -64.06 -9.42
N LEU A 61 10.55 -65.04 -8.84
CA LEU A 61 9.44 -64.90 -7.90
C LEU A 61 9.89 -65.55 -6.59
N ILE A 62 10.00 -64.78 -5.51
CA ILE A 62 10.54 -65.26 -4.23
C ILE A 62 9.53 -64.93 -3.13
N TRP A 63 8.99 -65.97 -2.50
CA TRP A 63 8.49 -65.87 -1.14
C TRP A 63 9.60 -66.29 -0.19
N TYR A 64 9.99 -65.43 0.75
CA TYR A 64 11.07 -65.70 1.68
C TYR A 64 10.58 -65.75 3.13
N PRO A 65 10.11 -66.92 3.60
CA PRO A 65 9.50 -67.05 4.93
C PRO A 65 10.40 -66.60 6.08
N LYS A 66 11.72 -66.88 5.99
CA LYS A 66 12.70 -66.48 7.02
C LYS A 66 12.63 -64.99 7.35
N LYS A 67 12.38 -64.16 6.34
CA LYS A 67 12.25 -62.70 6.49
C LYS A 67 10.82 -62.20 6.36
N GLY A 68 9.83 -63.06 6.07
CA GLY A 68 8.48 -62.65 5.72
C GLY A 68 8.45 -61.68 4.54
N ALA A 69 9.34 -61.89 3.56
CA ALA A 69 9.59 -60.95 2.48
C ALA A 69 9.16 -61.52 1.12
N PHE A 70 8.81 -60.64 0.17
CA PHE A 70 8.37 -61.04 -1.17
C PHE A 70 9.12 -60.29 -2.27
N ARG A 71 9.53 -61.00 -3.33
CA ARG A 71 10.19 -60.45 -4.52
C ARG A 71 9.52 -60.93 -5.80
N THR A 72 9.38 -60.05 -6.78
CA THR A 72 8.90 -60.44 -8.12
C THR A 72 9.43 -59.53 -9.21
N GLY A 73 9.94 -60.09 -10.31
CA GLY A 73 10.50 -59.33 -11.43
C GLY A 73 11.93 -59.72 -11.77
N TYR A 74 12.77 -58.78 -12.20
CA TYR A 74 14.11 -59.03 -12.74
C TYR A 74 15.18 -58.24 -11.99
N VAL A 75 16.32 -58.86 -11.71
CA VAL A 75 17.51 -58.17 -11.17
C VAL A 75 18.73 -58.49 -12.02
N GLU A 76 19.72 -57.59 -12.06
CA GLU A 76 20.98 -57.75 -12.80
C GLU A 76 22.15 -58.12 -11.90
N GLY A 77 22.00 -57.97 -10.59
CA GLY A 77 23.07 -58.20 -9.63
C GLY A 77 22.52 -58.64 -8.27
N THR A 78 22.99 -57.97 -7.23
CA THR A 78 22.83 -58.39 -5.82
C THR A 78 21.58 -57.81 -5.14
N GLN A 79 20.69 -57.13 -5.86
CA GLN A 79 19.58 -56.38 -5.27
C GLN A 79 18.68 -57.24 -4.38
N TRP A 80 18.54 -58.53 -4.70
CA TRP A 80 17.76 -59.50 -3.93
C TRP A 80 18.64 -60.56 -3.25
N ASP A 81 19.91 -60.26 -3.00
CA ASP A 81 20.76 -61.06 -2.13
C ASP A 81 20.30 -60.95 -0.69
N ASP A 82 20.54 -61.97 0.14
CA ASP A 82 20.04 -62.00 1.52
C ASP A 82 20.36 -60.72 2.30
N SER A 83 21.57 -60.16 2.16
CA SER A 83 21.97 -58.90 2.79
C SER A 83 21.17 -57.66 2.34
N ASN A 84 20.54 -57.73 1.17
CA ASN A 84 19.74 -56.67 0.57
C ASN A 84 18.22 -56.92 0.66
N ILE A 85 17.81 -57.99 1.36
CA ILE A 85 16.41 -58.25 1.71
C ILE A 85 16.19 -57.89 3.18
N GLY A 86 15.38 -56.86 3.42
CA GLY A 86 14.94 -56.50 4.77
C GLY A 86 13.86 -57.45 5.30
N ASN A 87 13.71 -57.52 6.63
CA ASN A 87 12.60 -58.26 7.24
C ASN A 87 11.27 -57.57 6.91
N TYR A 88 10.22 -58.34 6.62
CA TYR A 88 8.87 -57.88 6.24
C TYR A 88 8.83 -56.99 4.99
N SER A 89 9.84 -57.09 4.12
CA SER A 89 9.99 -56.19 2.98
C SER A 89 9.33 -56.72 1.70
N PHE A 90 8.92 -55.80 0.84
CA PHE A 90 8.37 -56.10 -0.48
C PHE A 90 9.23 -55.45 -1.56
N ALA A 91 9.61 -56.19 -2.60
CA ALA A 91 10.15 -55.56 -3.80
C ALA A 91 9.58 -56.14 -5.10
N SER A 92 9.31 -55.29 -6.08
CA SER A 92 8.85 -55.72 -7.40
C SER A 92 9.42 -54.88 -8.54
N GLY A 93 9.45 -55.45 -9.74
CA GLY A 93 9.90 -54.76 -10.96
C GLY A 93 11.35 -55.10 -11.33
N TYR A 94 12.06 -54.14 -11.91
CA TYR A 94 13.40 -54.32 -12.44
C TYR A 94 14.43 -53.65 -11.53
N ASN A 95 15.42 -54.40 -11.02
CA ASN A 95 16.50 -53.90 -10.15
C ASN A 95 16.01 -53.12 -8.91
N SER A 96 14.83 -53.44 -8.38
CA SER A 96 14.35 -52.84 -7.13
C SER A 96 15.02 -53.46 -5.90
N LYS A 97 15.30 -52.66 -4.88
CA LYS A 97 15.98 -53.07 -3.66
C LYS A 97 15.23 -52.59 -2.42
N ALA A 98 14.63 -53.51 -1.68
CA ALA A 98 14.01 -53.25 -0.38
C ALA A 98 14.83 -53.91 0.73
N SER A 99 15.85 -53.21 1.24
CA SER A 99 16.80 -53.74 2.24
C SER A 99 16.50 -53.31 3.67
N GLY A 100 15.68 -52.28 3.86
CA GLY A 100 15.25 -51.82 5.18
C GLY A 100 14.21 -52.75 5.82
N LEU A 101 14.13 -52.73 7.15
CA LEU A 101 13.04 -53.37 7.90
C LEU A 101 11.69 -52.79 7.43
N GLN A 102 10.71 -53.64 7.11
CA GLN A 102 9.37 -53.25 6.64
C GLN A 102 9.36 -52.37 5.38
N SER A 103 10.44 -52.37 4.58
CA SER A 103 10.55 -51.47 3.44
C SER A 103 9.85 -52.00 2.17
N THR A 104 9.44 -51.08 1.29
CA THR A 104 8.73 -51.39 0.04
C THR A 104 9.43 -50.72 -1.15
N ALA A 105 9.83 -51.50 -2.17
CA ALA A 105 10.46 -50.98 -3.39
C ALA A 105 9.78 -51.51 -4.66
N MET A 106 9.13 -50.66 -5.45
CA MET A 106 8.40 -51.09 -6.66
C MET A 106 8.81 -50.29 -7.90
N GLY A 107 9.06 -50.97 -9.02
CA GLY A 107 9.30 -50.34 -10.32
C GLY A 107 10.72 -50.56 -10.86
N TYR A 108 11.28 -49.55 -11.51
CA TYR A 108 12.60 -49.63 -12.17
C TYR A 108 13.67 -48.97 -11.30
N LYS A 109 14.68 -49.75 -10.89
CA LYS A 109 15.84 -49.30 -10.10
C LYS A 109 15.46 -48.45 -8.88
N THR A 110 14.48 -48.91 -8.09
CA THR A 110 14.02 -48.23 -6.89
C THR A 110 14.72 -48.78 -5.64
N ASN A 111 15.09 -47.93 -4.69
CA ASN A 111 15.82 -48.30 -3.47
C ASN A 111 15.07 -47.83 -2.21
N ALA A 112 14.60 -48.77 -1.40
CA ALA A 112 14.04 -48.52 -0.07
C ALA A 112 14.93 -49.18 1.00
N THR A 113 15.92 -48.42 1.48
CA THR A 113 17.06 -48.99 2.23
C THR A 113 16.99 -48.83 3.74
N ALA A 114 16.06 -48.01 4.25
CA ALA A 114 15.87 -47.76 5.67
C ALA A 114 14.57 -48.36 6.20
N GLU A 115 14.44 -48.41 7.53
CA GLU A 115 13.24 -48.91 8.22
C GLU A 115 11.98 -48.15 7.78
N GLY A 116 10.93 -48.87 7.38
CA GLY A 116 9.65 -48.32 6.94
C GLY A 116 9.71 -47.51 5.64
N ALA A 117 10.84 -47.51 4.94
CA ALA A 117 11.02 -46.71 3.72
C ALA A 117 10.17 -47.26 2.56
N THR A 118 9.61 -46.38 1.74
CA THR A 118 8.81 -46.72 0.56
C THR A 118 9.35 -46.02 -0.68
N ALA A 119 9.75 -46.78 -1.70
CA ALA A 119 10.25 -46.27 -2.99
C ALA A 119 9.42 -46.85 -4.15
N ILE A 120 8.72 -46.01 -4.91
CA ILE A 120 7.83 -46.46 -6.00
C ILE A 120 8.08 -45.64 -7.27
N GLY A 121 8.35 -46.30 -8.40
CA GLY A 121 8.42 -45.69 -9.73
C GLY A 121 9.71 -45.98 -10.47
N TYR A 122 10.39 -44.96 -10.99
CA TYR A 122 11.60 -45.10 -11.80
C TYR A 122 12.75 -44.32 -11.17
N LEU A 123 13.84 -45.00 -10.83
CA LEU A 123 15.03 -44.42 -10.19
C LEU A 123 14.65 -43.59 -8.96
N THR A 124 13.98 -44.22 -8.00
CA THR A 124 13.50 -43.58 -6.76
C THR A 124 14.24 -44.11 -5.55
N ASP A 125 14.65 -43.22 -4.65
CA ASP A 125 15.47 -43.55 -3.48
C ASP A 125 14.78 -43.08 -2.19
N ALA A 126 14.41 -44.01 -1.32
CA ALA A 126 13.95 -43.74 0.04
C ALA A 126 14.96 -44.33 1.04
N THR A 127 15.84 -43.47 1.57
CA THR A 127 17.08 -43.90 2.24
C THR A 127 17.11 -43.65 3.74
N SER A 128 16.08 -43.01 4.29
CA SER A 128 15.94 -42.69 5.71
C SER A 128 14.69 -43.30 6.32
N GLN A 129 14.67 -43.42 7.66
CA GLN A 129 13.58 -44.05 8.40
C GLN A 129 12.22 -43.40 8.04
N GLY A 130 11.23 -44.21 7.71
CA GLY A 130 9.88 -43.78 7.33
C GLY A 130 9.79 -42.92 6.06
N ALA A 131 10.88 -42.78 5.29
CA ALA A 131 10.91 -41.92 4.11
C ALA A 131 10.07 -42.52 2.96
N THR A 132 9.40 -41.67 2.19
CA THR A 132 8.58 -42.08 1.05
C THR A 132 9.01 -41.34 -0.22
N ALA A 133 9.51 -42.06 -1.22
CA ALA A 133 9.87 -41.54 -2.54
C ALA A 133 8.97 -42.15 -3.61
N MET A 134 8.24 -41.33 -4.37
CA MET A 134 7.36 -41.81 -5.44
C MET A 134 7.48 -40.99 -6.73
N GLY A 135 7.54 -41.66 -7.88
CA GLY A 135 7.56 -41.02 -9.19
C GLY A 135 8.81 -41.34 -10.02
N TYR A 136 9.42 -40.35 -10.64
CA TYR A 136 10.52 -40.51 -11.60
C TYR A 136 11.72 -39.66 -11.20
N TYR A 137 12.86 -40.28 -10.92
CA TYR A 137 14.04 -39.62 -10.33
C TYR A 137 13.72 -38.88 -9.03
N THR A 138 13.15 -39.53 -8.01
CA THR A 138 12.81 -38.89 -6.73
C THR A 138 13.64 -39.43 -5.57
N THR A 139 13.93 -38.60 -4.56
CA THR A 139 14.78 -38.97 -3.43
C THR A 139 14.19 -38.44 -2.13
N ALA A 140 13.92 -39.32 -1.18
CA ALA A 140 13.53 -38.98 0.19
C ALA A 140 14.62 -39.48 1.14
N SER A 141 15.46 -38.54 1.62
CA SER A 141 16.63 -38.84 2.46
C SER A 141 16.59 -38.18 3.84
N GLY A 142 15.56 -37.40 4.16
CA GLY A 142 15.27 -37.00 5.54
C GLY A 142 14.44 -38.05 6.30
N ASN A 143 14.54 -38.10 7.63
CA ASN A 143 13.70 -38.99 8.45
C ASN A 143 12.22 -38.57 8.33
N VAL A 144 11.32 -39.51 8.07
CA VAL A 144 9.88 -39.28 7.81
C VAL A 144 9.63 -38.26 6.68
N SER A 145 10.56 -38.14 5.73
CA SER A 145 10.41 -37.23 4.59
C SER A 145 9.59 -37.85 3.46
N THR A 146 8.95 -37.01 2.64
CA THR A 146 8.17 -37.45 1.48
C THR A 146 8.57 -36.68 0.22
N SER A 147 8.97 -37.39 -0.84
CA SER A 147 9.30 -36.82 -2.14
C SER A 147 8.43 -37.43 -3.24
N MET A 148 7.63 -36.62 -3.92
CA MET A 148 6.70 -37.08 -4.96
C MET A 148 6.84 -36.29 -6.27
N GLY A 149 6.82 -36.98 -7.41
CA GLY A 149 6.74 -36.39 -8.75
C GLY A 149 7.95 -36.68 -9.65
N TYR A 150 8.51 -35.65 -10.32
CA TYR A 150 9.63 -35.80 -11.27
C TYR A 150 10.82 -34.96 -10.84
N MET A 151 12.00 -35.55 -10.65
CA MET A 151 13.21 -34.83 -10.22
C MET A 151 12.98 -34.00 -8.94
N THR A 152 12.56 -34.64 -7.86
CA THR A 152 12.30 -33.99 -6.56
C THR A 152 13.14 -34.61 -5.44
N THR A 153 13.63 -33.81 -4.49
CA THR A 153 14.34 -34.28 -3.30
C THR A 153 13.73 -33.73 -2.02
N ALA A 154 13.41 -34.60 -1.07
CA ALA A 154 13.15 -34.24 0.32
C ALA A 154 14.34 -34.68 1.18
N SER A 155 15.28 -33.75 1.44
CA SER A 155 16.56 -34.06 2.10
C SER A 155 16.56 -33.80 3.61
N ALA A 156 15.60 -33.04 4.13
CA ALA A 156 15.49 -32.73 5.55
C ALA A 156 14.40 -33.55 6.27
N ASP A 157 14.53 -33.70 7.58
CA ASP A 157 13.59 -34.47 8.40
C ASP A 157 12.17 -33.89 8.36
N LYS A 158 11.17 -34.75 8.15
CA LYS A 158 9.75 -34.42 8.04
C LYS A 158 9.45 -33.39 6.95
N SER A 159 10.36 -33.23 5.99
CA SER A 159 10.14 -32.38 4.82
C SER A 159 9.29 -33.11 3.78
N VAL A 160 8.45 -32.36 3.08
CA VAL A 160 7.61 -32.86 2.00
C VAL A 160 7.88 -32.04 0.74
N VAL A 161 8.11 -32.70 -0.39
CA VAL A 161 8.17 -32.06 -1.71
C VAL A 161 7.24 -32.75 -2.69
N ILE A 162 6.46 -31.97 -3.44
CA ILE A 162 5.52 -32.46 -4.45
C ILE A 162 5.70 -31.65 -5.73
N GLY A 163 5.89 -32.33 -6.85
CA GLY A 163 5.79 -31.72 -8.17
C GLY A 163 6.96 -32.06 -9.08
N ARG A 164 7.51 -31.07 -9.77
CA ARG A 164 8.51 -31.30 -10.83
C ARG A 164 9.65 -30.28 -10.74
N GLY A 165 10.89 -30.76 -10.62
CA GLY A 165 12.10 -29.96 -10.86
C GLY A 165 12.24 -29.54 -12.32
N THR A 166 13.32 -28.86 -12.67
CA THR A 166 13.67 -28.67 -14.09
C THR A 166 14.33 -29.94 -14.62
N ASP A 167 14.41 -30.11 -15.94
CA ASP A 167 15.09 -31.27 -16.54
C ASP A 167 16.61 -31.31 -16.21
N ALA A 168 17.16 -30.20 -15.67
CA ALA A 168 18.56 -30.07 -15.27
C ALA A 168 18.79 -30.05 -13.76
N THR A 169 17.78 -29.71 -12.95
CA THR A 169 17.95 -29.44 -11.52
C THR A 169 16.70 -29.84 -10.74
N ARG A 170 16.91 -30.51 -9.62
CA ARG A 170 15.84 -31.04 -8.78
C ARG A 170 15.13 -29.92 -8.02
N LEU A 171 13.83 -30.07 -7.82
CA LEU A 171 13.13 -29.28 -6.80
C LEU A 171 13.44 -29.91 -5.45
N GLU A 172 14.25 -29.22 -4.64
CA GLU A 172 14.75 -29.75 -3.38
C GLU A 172 14.16 -29.03 -2.18
N ASN A 173 13.55 -29.80 -1.27
CA ASN A 173 13.19 -29.36 0.05
C ASN A 173 14.21 -29.85 1.09
N ASN A 174 15.11 -28.95 1.47
CA ASN A 174 16.16 -29.15 2.48
C ASN A 174 15.81 -28.49 3.82
N ILE A 175 14.53 -28.17 4.06
CA ILE A 175 14.06 -27.50 5.27
C ILE A 175 13.21 -28.48 6.07
N ALA A 176 13.62 -28.78 7.30
CA ALA A 176 12.91 -29.73 8.15
C ALA A 176 11.48 -29.25 8.46
N ASN A 177 10.54 -30.17 8.73
CA ASN A 177 9.14 -29.86 9.07
C ASN A 177 8.46 -28.85 8.12
N SER A 178 8.64 -29.00 6.81
CA SER A 178 8.13 -28.07 5.81
C SER A 178 7.47 -28.78 4.63
N LEU A 179 6.64 -28.07 3.88
CA LEU A 179 6.03 -28.52 2.63
C LEU A 179 6.46 -27.61 1.47
N MET A 180 6.86 -28.23 0.36
CA MET A 180 7.25 -27.56 -0.87
C MET A 180 6.44 -28.11 -2.06
N VAL A 181 5.83 -27.22 -2.85
CA VAL A 181 5.13 -27.57 -4.08
C VAL A 181 5.62 -26.69 -5.23
N GLY A 182 6.01 -27.29 -6.34
CA GLY A 182 6.51 -26.55 -7.51
C GLY A 182 6.44 -27.35 -8.81
N PHE A 183 6.35 -26.66 -9.94
CA PHE A 183 6.23 -27.28 -11.26
C PHE A 183 7.23 -26.64 -12.23
N ASN A 184 8.15 -27.46 -12.76
CA ASN A 184 9.19 -27.05 -13.69
C ASN A 184 10.02 -25.85 -13.18
N SER A 185 10.44 -25.91 -11.91
CA SER A 185 11.13 -24.82 -11.22
C SER A 185 12.07 -25.36 -10.15
N THR A 186 13.10 -24.57 -9.79
CA THR A 186 13.95 -24.80 -8.61
C THR A 186 13.45 -24.03 -7.38
N ILE A 187 12.53 -23.09 -7.57
CA ILE A 187 11.85 -22.34 -6.50
C ILE A 187 10.40 -22.83 -6.44
N PRO A 188 9.86 -23.13 -5.25
CA PRO A 188 8.48 -23.55 -5.14
C PRO A 188 7.49 -22.47 -5.54
N THR A 189 6.38 -22.92 -6.11
CA THR A 189 5.18 -22.10 -6.23
C THR A 189 4.57 -21.87 -4.85
N LEU A 190 4.51 -22.89 -4.00
CA LEU A 190 4.01 -22.83 -2.63
C LEU A 190 5.03 -23.47 -1.67
N PHE A 191 5.32 -22.75 -0.60
CA PHE A 191 6.14 -23.22 0.51
C PHE A 191 5.40 -22.99 1.82
N VAL A 192 5.38 -24.00 2.69
CA VAL A 192 4.92 -23.88 4.08
C VAL A 192 6.10 -24.22 4.97
N GLY A 193 6.62 -23.20 5.65
CA GLY A 193 7.79 -23.29 6.51
C GLY A 193 7.48 -23.84 7.90
N THR A 194 8.53 -23.96 8.70
CA THR A 194 8.43 -24.41 10.08
C THR A 194 7.67 -23.42 10.96
N SER A 195 6.94 -23.95 11.94
CA SER A 195 6.38 -23.14 13.02
C SER A 195 7.46 -22.73 14.02
N SER A 196 7.30 -21.58 14.66
CA SER A 196 8.21 -21.07 15.71
C SER A 196 8.05 -21.76 17.07
N GLY A 197 7.49 -22.97 17.10
CA GLY A 197 7.18 -23.71 18.32
C GLY A 197 6.08 -24.75 18.12
N ALA A 198 5.89 -25.61 19.13
CA ALA A 198 4.78 -26.55 19.13
C ALA A 198 3.44 -25.79 19.22
N GLY A 199 2.50 -26.12 18.33
CA GLY A 199 1.16 -25.51 18.30
C GLY A 199 1.07 -24.14 17.64
N THR A 200 2.17 -23.60 17.11
CA THR A 200 2.14 -22.37 16.29
C THR A 200 2.04 -22.71 14.81
N ILE A 201 1.66 -21.73 13.99
CA ILE A 201 1.63 -21.86 12.54
C ILE A 201 3.00 -21.51 11.95
N GLY A 202 3.37 -22.20 10.86
CA GLY A 202 4.52 -21.83 10.05
C GLY A 202 4.18 -20.72 9.05
N ASN A 203 5.22 -20.09 8.50
CA ASN A 203 5.07 -19.07 7.47
C ASN A 203 4.73 -19.71 6.11
N VAL A 204 3.84 -19.08 5.34
CA VAL A 204 3.47 -19.49 3.97
C VAL A 204 4.12 -18.55 2.96
N GLY A 205 4.93 -19.11 2.06
CA GLY A 205 5.52 -18.41 0.93
C GLY A 205 4.89 -18.84 -0.40
N ILE A 206 4.55 -17.89 -1.26
CA ILE A 206 4.23 -18.14 -2.66
C ILE A 206 5.36 -17.56 -3.51
N GLY A 207 6.09 -18.41 -4.24
CA GLY A 207 7.26 -18.00 -5.02
C GLY A 207 8.54 -17.71 -4.21
N THR A 208 8.64 -18.18 -2.96
CA THR A 208 9.83 -18.04 -2.10
C THR A 208 9.96 -19.24 -1.14
N THR A 209 11.19 -19.59 -0.74
CA THR A 209 11.49 -20.62 0.28
C THR A 209 11.75 -20.06 1.67
N THR A 210 11.88 -18.74 1.81
CA THR A 210 12.21 -18.07 3.07
C THR A 210 11.20 -16.98 3.40
N PRO A 211 9.91 -17.34 3.58
CA PRO A 211 8.90 -16.36 3.92
C PRO A 211 9.23 -15.67 5.26
N ASN A 212 9.38 -14.36 5.24
CA ASN A 212 9.70 -13.54 6.42
C ASN A 212 8.45 -13.08 7.20
N ASN A 213 7.26 -13.32 6.66
CA ASN A 213 5.95 -13.05 7.26
C ASN A 213 5.09 -14.32 7.26
N LEU A 214 4.01 -14.33 8.05
CA LEU A 214 3.05 -15.45 8.07
C LEU A 214 2.50 -15.80 6.68
N LEU A 215 2.28 -14.80 5.83
CA LEU A 215 1.99 -14.96 4.41
C LEU A 215 2.87 -13.99 3.62
N GLN A 216 3.67 -14.52 2.70
CA GLN A 216 4.43 -13.74 1.72
C GLN A 216 4.09 -14.22 0.32
N VAL A 217 3.70 -13.29 -0.56
CA VAL A 217 3.63 -13.56 -2.01
C VAL A 217 4.77 -12.78 -2.63
N ALA A 218 5.77 -13.49 -3.16
CA ALA A 218 6.98 -12.90 -3.68
C ALA A 218 6.67 -11.76 -4.66
N ASN A 219 7.25 -10.59 -4.41
CA ASN A 219 7.04 -9.34 -5.15
C ASN A 219 5.64 -8.73 -5.09
N LEU A 220 4.65 -9.30 -4.39
CA LEU A 220 3.27 -8.81 -4.37
C LEU A 220 2.76 -8.43 -2.97
N ILE A 221 2.96 -9.27 -1.96
CA ILE A 221 2.45 -9.06 -0.60
C ILE A 221 3.62 -9.15 0.38
N ASP A 222 3.91 -8.05 1.06
CA ASP A 222 4.90 -7.96 2.13
C ASP A 222 4.34 -7.10 3.27
N PHE A 223 4.07 -7.75 4.41
CA PHE A 223 3.58 -7.12 5.64
C PHE A 223 4.69 -7.06 6.69
N ASN A 224 5.91 -6.66 6.29
CA ASN A 224 7.09 -6.68 7.16
C ASN A 224 6.79 -6.08 8.55
N ASN A 225 6.65 -6.96 9.55
CA ASN A 225 6.13 -6.62 10.88
C ASN A 225 7.21 -6.03 11.81
N THR A 226 8.43 -5.82 11.34
CA THR A 226 9.48 -5.10 12.11
C THR A 226 9.43 -3.60 11.88
N ASP A 227 9.05 -3.16 10.67
CA ASP A 227 9.02 -1.75 10.27
C ASP A 227 7.58 -1.21 10.15
N LEU A 228 6.57 -2.04 10.38
CA LEU A 228 5.15 -1.67 10.36
C LEU A 228 4.71 -1.06 9.01
N ASN A 229 5.28 -1.55 7.91
CA ASN A 229 4.91 -1.16 6.55
C ASN A 229 3.86 -2.12 5.96
N THR A 230 2.90 -1.59 5.19
CA THR A 230 1.95 -2.36 4.39
C THR A 230 2.32 -2.24 2.91
N LYS A 231 2.74 -3.33 2.26
CA LYS A 231 3.08 -3.34 0.82
C LYS A 231 2.21 -4.35 0.07
N LEU A 232 1.38 -3.85 -0.85
CA LEU A 232 0.48 -4.66 -1.66
C LEU A 232 0.52 -4.20 -3.12
N GLY A 233 1.06 -5.02 -4.01
CA GLY A 233 1.22 -4.70 -5.43
C GLY A 233 2.60 -5.08 -5.94
N TYR A 234 2.72 -5.35 -7.25
CA TYR A 234 3.99 -5.75 -7.83
C TYR A 234 5.05 -4.65 -7.64
N GLN A 235 6.13 -4.99 -6.93
CA GLN A 235 7.21 -4.06 -6.53
C GLN A 235 6.78 -2.87 -5.65
N ALA A 236 5.63 -2.94 -4.98
CA ALA A 236 5.24 -1.95 -3.99
C ALA A 236 6.30 -1.90 -2.86
N GLY A 237 6.87 -0.74 -2.57
CA GLY A 237 7.89 -0.56 -1.52
C GLY A 237 9.13 -1.44 -1.68
N LYS A 238 9.47 -1.87 -2.90
CA LYS A 238 10.54 -2.86 -3.15
C LYS A 238 11.91 -2.40 -2.63
N ASN A 239 12.24 -1.11 -2.80
CA ASN A 239 13.55 -0.58 -2.40
C ASN A 239 13.51 0.12 -1.03
N ILE A 240 12.49 -0.14 -0.20
CA ILE A 240 12.55 0.28 1.21
C ILE A 240 13.74 -0.41 1.87
N VAL A 241 14.75 0.38 2.24
CA VAL A 241 15.87 -0.03 3.09
C VAL A 241 15.46 -0.04 4.56
N SER A 242 16.12 -0.89 5.34
CA SER A 242 15.92 -1.06 6.78
C SER A 242 15.89 0.29 7.50
N GLY A 243 14.77 0.59 8.17
CA GLY A 243 14.59 1.83 8.94
C GLY A 243 13.46 2.74 8.47
N ALA A 244 12.92 2.58 7.25
CA ALA A 244 11.71 3.32 6.85
C ALA A 244 10.46 2.64 7.44
N GLN A 245 9.70 3.35 8.28
CA GLN A 245 8.61 2.79 9.07
C GLN A 245 7.24 3.41 8.75
N TYR A 246 6.17 2.68 9.07
CA TYR A 246 4.79 3.16 9.04
C TYR A 246 4.28 3.60 7.64
N ASN A 247 4.79 3.00 6.57
CA ASN A 247 4.37 3.30 5.20
C ASN A 247 3.23 2.39 4.73
N THR A 248 2.33 2.92 3.90
CA THR A 248 1.29 2.14 3.21
C THR A 248 1.43 2.30 1.71
N PHE A 249 1.82 1.24 1.01
CA PHE A 249 2.04 1.22 -0.43
C PHE A 249 1.12 0.19 -1.11
N LEU A 250 0.20 0.69 -1.93
CA LEU A 250 -0.81 -0.11 -2.63
C LEU A 250 -0.80 0.17 -4.14
N GLY A 251 -0.41 -0.81 -4.95
CA GLY A 251 -0.42 -0.75 -6.41
C GLY A 251 0.92 -1.11 -7.05
N TYR A 252 0.91 -1.31 -8.37
CA TYR A 252 2.12 -1.57 -9.15
C TYR A 252 3.13 -0.42 -8.97
N GLN A 253 4.32 -0.73 -8.45
CA GLN A 253 5.42 0.20 -8.20
C GLN A 253 5.07 1.40 -7.27
N ALA A 254 4.03 1.28 -6.43
CA ALA A 254 3.75 2.30 -5.42
C ALA A 254 4.91 2.36 -4.40
N GLY A 255 5.46 3.55 -4.16
CA GLY A 255 6.59 3.73 -3.23
C GLY A 255 7.89 3.03 -3.64
N LEU A 256 8.07 2.71 -4.93
CA LEU A 256 9.14 1.83 -5.45
C LEU A 256 10.54 2.13 -4.88
N SER A 257 10.93 3.41 -4.83
CA SER A 257 12.31 3.83 -4.54
C SER A 257 12.52 4.50 -3.18
N SER A 258 11.60 4.37 -2.22
CA SER A 258 11.72 5.00 -0.89
C SER A 258 12.98 4.55 -0.15
N VAL A 259 14.05 5.37 -0.14
CA VAL A 259 15.36 5.02 0.46
C VAL A 259 15.60 5.75 1.79
N ALA A 260 15.44 5.07 2.92
CA ALA A 260 15.93 5.59 4.20
C ALA A 260 17.47 5.71 4.21
N SER A 261 17.99 6.93 4.37
CA SER A 261 19.42 7.20 4.59
C SER A 261 19.75 7.66 6.01
N SER A 262 18.74 7.86 6.87
CA SER A 262 18.86 8.28 8.26
C SER A 262 17.61 7.86 9.07
N THR A 263 17.66 8.03 10.40
CA THR A 263 16.47 7.91 11.27
C THR A 263 15.40 8.93 10.83
N ASN A 264 14.17 8.46 10.59
CA ASN A 264 13.01 9.21 10.10
C ASN A 264 12.99 9.54 8.59
N ALA A 265 13.96 9.06 7.81
CA ALA A 265 13.91 9.19 6.36
C ALA A 265 12.92 8.20 5.75
N ALA A 266 12.04 8.68 4.88
CA ALA A 266 11.03 7.88 4.19
C ALA A 266 9.93 7.24 5.08
N ASP A 267 9.68 7.76 6.27
CA ASP A 267 8.64 7.27 7.18
C ASP A 267 7.25 7.87 6.90
N ASN A 268 6.21 7.18 7.37
CA ASN A 268 4.84 7.68 7.43
C ASN A 268 4.26 8.14 6.07
N ASN A 269 4.65 7.49 4.97
CA ASN A 269 4.11 7.80 3.65
C ASN A 269 2.97 6.86 3.26
N THR A 270 1.92 7.42 2.67
CA THR A 270 0.83 6.65 2.05
C THR A 270 0.89 6.84 0.55
N ALA A 271 1.09 5.77 -0.22
CA ALA A 271 1.05 5.79 -1.68
C ALA A 271 0.07 4.73 -2.21
N VAL A 272 -0.96 5.17 -2.92
CA VAL A 272 -2.00 4.31 -3.47
C VAL A 272 -2.22 4.63 -4.94
N GLY A 273 -1.95 3.67 -5.82
CA GLY A 273 -2.11 3.77 -7.26
C GLY A 273 -0.84 3.42 -8.04
N TYR A 274 -1.01 3.12 -9.33
CA TYR A 274 0.08 2.79 -10.25
C TYR A 274 1.16 3.88 -10.25
N GLY A 275 2.40 3.51 -9.89
CA GLY A 275 3.57 4.41 -9.88
C GLY A 275 3.41 5.65 -8.98
N SER A 276 2.50 5.61 -8.00
CA SER A 276 2.40 6.68 -7.00
C SER A 276 3.67 6.69 -6.14
N PHE A 277 4.22 7.87 -5.86
CA PHE A 277 5.37 8.03 -4.96
C PHE A 277 6.62 7.19 -5.35
N SER A 278 6.85 6.97 -6.65
CA SER A 278 7.81 5.99 -7.15
C SER A 278 9.29 6.36 -6.95
N SER A 279 9.61 7.66 -6.84
CA SER A 279 10.99 8.16 -6.78
C SER A 279 11.36 8.85 -5.46
N ASN A 280 10.55 8.67 -4.40
CA ASN A 280 10.85 9.21 -3.06
C ASN A 280 12.22 8.76 -2.59
N THR A 281 13.13 9.69 -2.25
CA THR A 281 14.41 9.31 -1.63
C THR A 281 14.23 9.33 -0.12
N ILE A 282 14.14 10.51 0.50
CA ILE A 282 14.08 10.66 1.97
C ILE A 282 12.78 11.31 2.48
N GLY A 283 11.91 11.78 1.59
CA GLY A 283 10.67 12.47 1.95
C GLY A 283 9.76 11.65 2.86
N PHE A 284 9.21 12.29 3.89
CA PHE A 284 8.40 11.65 4.93
C PHE A 284 7.05 12.36 5.10
N GLN A 285 6.08 11.66 5.72
CA GLN A 285 4.74 12.18 6.01
C GLN A 285 3.98 12.67 4.76
N ASN A 286 4.17 12.01 3.61
CA ASN A 286 3.45 12.36 2.39
C ASN A 286 2.25 11.43 2.13
N THR A 287 1.19 11.98 1.55
CA THR A 287 0.02 11.22 1.07
C THR A 287 -0.09 11.36 -0.45
N ALA A 288 0.00 10.26 -1.18
CA ALA A 288 -0.08 10.19 -2.65
C ALA A 288 -1.18 9.20 -3.06
N LEU A 289 -2.36 9.71 -3.42
CA LEU A 289 -3.51 8.92 -3.82
C LEU A 289 -3.86 9.20 -5.29
N GLY A 290 -3.58 8.24 -6.17
CA GLY A 290 -3.87 8.32 -7.60
C GLY A 290 -2.69 7.87 -8.47
N ARG A 291 -2.98 7.50 -9.72
CA ARG A 291 -1.94 7.08 -10.66
C ARG A 291 -0.90 8.21 -10.83
N THR A 292 0.37 7.84 -10.62
CA THR A 292 1.55 8.73 -10.70
C THR A 292 1.41 10.01 -9.88
N SER A 293 0.66 10.00 -8.78
CA SER A 293 0.65 11.12 -7.82
C SER A 293 1.99 11.17 -7.09
N LEU A 294 2.54 12.38 -6.93
CA LEU A 294 3.79 12.65 -6.19
C LEU A 294 4.99 11.80 -6.66
N SER A 295 5.05 11.44 -7.94
CA SER A 295 5.98 10.41 -8.44
C SER A 295 7.46 10.83 -8.42
N ALA A 296 7.78 12.13 -8.51
CA ALA A 296 9.14 12.64 -8.56
C ALA A 296 9.66 13.24 -7.24
N ASN A 297 8.91 13.10 -6.14
CA ASN A 297 9.32 13.61 -4.82
C ASN A 297 10.66 12.99 -4.45
N THR A 298 11.66 13.78 -4.05
CA THR A 298 12.94 13.27 -3.58
C THR A 298 13.03 13.54 -2.07
N ASN A 299 12.97 14.81 -1.68
CA ASN A 299 13.18 15.26 -0.31
C ASN A 299 11.95 15.94 0.32
N GLY A 300 10.91 16.22 -0.47
CA GLY A 300 9.70 16.90 0.01
C GLY A 300 8.97 16.11 1.10
N PHE A 301 8.41 16.81 2.08
CA PHE A 301 7.71 16.23 3.23
C PHE A 301 6.39 16.94 3.50
N ASN A 302 5.49 16.28 4.22
CA ASN A 302 4.16 16.83 4.55
C ASN A 302 3.31 17.26 3.33
N ASN A 303 3.47 16.60 2.18
CA ASN A 303 2.64 16.89 1.00
C ASN A 303 1.44 15.94 0.92
N THR A 304 0.28 16.48 0.53
CA THR A 304 -0.92 15.71 0.19
C THR A 304 -1.21 15.87 -1.29
N ALA A 305 -1.16 14.78 -2.05
CA ALA A 305 -1.41 14.70 -3.49
C ALA A 305 -2.53 13.69 -3.75
N THR A 306 -3.74 14.17 -4.01
CA THR A 306 -4.91 13.33 -4.30
C THR A 306 -5.42 13.62 -5.70
N GLY A 307 -5.32 12.65 -6.60
CA GLY A 307 -5.76 12.75 -7.99
C GLY A 307 -4.73 12.23 -8.98
N TYR A 308 -5.18 11.94 -10.20
CA TYR A 308 -4.30 11.55 -11.31
C TYR A 308 -3.25 12.64 -11.57
N GLN A 309 -1.97 12.27 -11.50
CA GLN A 309 -0.84 13.18 -11.75
C GLN A 309 -0.81 14.47 -10.90
N SER A 310 -1.37 14.44 -9.69
CA SER A 310 -1.22 15.53 -8.71
C SER A 310 0.22 15.58 -8.17
N LEU A 311 0.81 16.78 -8.07
CA LEU A 311 2.19 17.01 -7.59
C LEU A 311 3.28 16.14 -8.26
N VAL A 312 3.09 15.77 -9.53
CA VAL A 312 3.98 14.84 -10.26
C VAL A 312 5.45 15.21 -10.22
N SER A 313 5.77 16.50 -10.35
CA SER A 313 7.13 17.01 -10.51
C SER A 313 7.75 17.54 -9.21
N ASN A 314 7.06 17.41 -8.07
CA ASN A 314 7.57 17.92 -6.79
C ASN A 314 8.88 17.21 -6.47
N THR A 315 9.98 17.92 -6.23
CA THR A 315 11.26 17.31 -5.85
C THR A 315 11.56 17.59 -4.38
N GLU A 316 11.52 18.87 -3.99
CA GLU A 316 11.91 19.33 -2.65
C GLU A 316 10.79 20.09 -1.91
N GLY A 317 9.71 20.45 -2.62
CA GLY A 317 8.61 21.21 -2.03
C GLY A 317 7.96 20.49 -0.84
N TYR A 318 7.61 21.25 0.21
CA TYR A 318 6.98 20.73 1.42
C TYR A 318 5.66 21.45 1.75
N GLN A 319 4.82 20.76 2.54
CA GLN A 319 3.54 21.30 3.02
C GLN A 319 2.57 21.73 1.90
N ASN A 320 2.63 21.08 0.73
CA ASN A 320 1.68 21.34 -0.36
C ASN A 320 0.46 20.42 -0.28
N ASN A 321 -0.74 20.97 -0.51
CA ASN A 321 -1.99 20.23 -0.60
C ASN A 321 -2.55 20.36 -2.02
N ALA A 322 -2.42 19.31 -2.82
CA ALA A 322 -2.91 19.21 -4.19
C ALA A 322 -4.03 18.16 -4.27
N SER A 323 -5.26 18.62 -4.48
CA SER A 323 -6.44 17.78 -4.63
C SER A 323 -7.09 18.05 -5.99
N GLY A 324 -7.03 17.09 -6.90
CA GLY A 324 -7.56 17.19 -8.26
C GLY A 324 -6.56 16.69 -9.31
N VAL A 325 -7.08 16.32 -10.48
CA VAL A 325 -6.24 15.86 -11.60
C VAL A 325 -5.33 16.99 -12.07
N ASN A 326 -4.03 16.69 -12.20
CA ASN A 326 -2.99 17.64 -12.60
C ASN A 326 -2.90 18.90 -11.71
N SER A 327 -3.40 18.86 -10.47
CA SER A 327 -3.17 19.94 -9.52
C SER A 327 -1.68 20.02 -9.14
N LEU A 328 -1.10 21.23 -9.16
CA LEU A 328 0.34 21.46 -8.90
C LEU A 328 1.29 20.56 -9.73
N PHE A 329 0.93 20.23 -10.96
CA PHE A 329 1.65 19.26 -11.80
C PHE A 329 3.16 19.56 -11.96
N TYR A 330 3.51 20.83 -12.21
CA TYR A 330 4.89 21.29 -12.45
C TYR A 330 5.58 21.86 -11.20
N ASN A 331 4.98 21.79 -10.01
CA ASN A 331 5.62 22.30 -8.79
C ASN A 331 6.89 21.48 -8.54
N THR A 332 8.05 22.12 -8.40
CA THR A 332 9.33 21.45 -8.11
C THR A 332 9.80 21.75 -6.69
N THR A 333 9.87 23.04 -6.32
CA THR A 333 10.39 23.49 -5.01
C THR A 333 9.44 24.42 -4.25
N GLY A 334 8.29 24.78 -4.81
CA GLY A 334 7.30 25.61 -4.15
C GLY A 334 6.74 24.95 -2.88
N ASN A 335 6.51 25.74 -1.83
CA ASN A 335 6.10 25.28 -0.51
C ASN A 335 4.75 25.89 -0.10
N ASN A 336 4.04 25.23 0.82
CA ASN A 336 2.82 25.77 1.44
C ASN A 336 1.73 26.16 0.43
N ASN A 337 1.63 25.47 -0.70
CA ASN A 337 0.59 25.73 -1.69
C ASN A 337 -0.66 24.87 -1.41
N THR A 338 -1.84 25.46 -1.54
CA THR A 338 -3.12 24.73 -1.54
C THR A 338 -3.77 24.85 -2.91
N ALA A 339 -3.94 23.74 -3.61
CA ALA A 339 -4.53 23.65 -4.94
C ALA A 339 -5.65 22.61 -4.92
N ASN A 340 -6.91 23.05 -4.93
CA ASN A 340 -8.06 22.17 -4.93
C ASN A 340 -8.88 22.36 -6.22
N GLY A 341 -8.67 21.49 -7.20
CA GLY A 341 -9.37 21.52 -8.48
C GLY A 341 -8.61 20.82 -9.62
N PHE A 342 -9.31 20.54 -10.71
CA PHE A 342 -8.70 20.10 -11.97
C PHE A 342 -7.77 21.20 -12.50
N TYR A 343 -6.48 20.90 -12.73
CA TYR A 343 -5.48 21.87 -13.22
C TYR A 343 -5.27 23.13 -12.36
N SER A 344 -5.67 23.14 -11.08
CA SER A 344 -5.39 24.26 -10.18
C SER A 344 -3.87 24.39 -9.92
N LEU A 345 -3.31 25.59 -10.05
CA LEU A 345 -1.86 25.87 -9.96
C LEU A 345 -0.98 24.98 -10.87
N PHE A 346 -1.50 24.53 -12.01
CA PHE A 346 -0.80 23.59 -12.91
C PHE A 346 0.63 24.01 -13.29
N SER A 347 0.83 25.29 -13.64
CA SER A 347 2.10 25.85 -14.08
C SER A 347 2.96 26.43 -12.96
N ASN A 348 2.57 26.29 -11.69
CA ASN A 348 3.42 26.72 -10.59
C ASN A 348 4.68 25.84 -10.56
N VAL A 349 5.86 26.44 -10.60
CA VAL A 349 7.16 25.73 -10.54
C VAL A 349 7.82 25.93 -9.18
N THR A 350 8.03 27.18 -8.75
CA THR A 350 8.75 27.53 -7.51
C THR A 350 7.95 28.43 -6.56
N GLY A 351 6.76 28.88 -6.96
CA GLY A 351 5.90 29.76 -6.18
C GLY A 351 5.42 29.09 -4.90
N SER A 352 5.45 29.83 -3.79
CA SER A 352 5.08 29.34 -2.46
C SER A 352 3.90 30.12 -1.87
N GLY A 353 3.17 29.52 -0.94
CA GLY A 353 2.08 30.20 -0.22
C GLY A 353 0.87 30.55 -1.09
N ASN A 354 0.69 29.88 -2.24
CA ASN A 354 -0.46 30.11 -3.11
C ASN A 354 -1.67 29.30 -2.66
N VAL A 355 -2.86 29.89 -2.78
CA VAL A 355 -4.14 29.21 -2.52
C VAL A 355 -5.02 29.34 -3.76
N ALA A 356 -5.40 28.22 -4.35
CA ALA A 356 -6.26 28.15 -5.52
C ALA A 356 -7.39 27.14 -5.31
N LEU A 357 -8.63 27.60 -5.44
CA LEU A 357 -9.83 26.81 -5.22
C LEU A 357 -10.73 26.82 -6.47
N GLY A 358 -11.02 25.62 -6.99
CA GLY A 358 -11.85 25.35 -8.17
C GLY A 358 -11.03 24.96 -9.42
N ALA A 359 -11.72 24.51 -10.47
CA ALA A 359 -11.07 24.05 -11.69
C ALA A 359 -10.34 25.19 -12.41
N PHE A 360 -9.10 24.95 -12.79
CA PHE A 360 -8.20 25.90 -13.45
C PHE A 360 -7.84 27.15 -12.62
N ALA A 361 -8.21 27.21 -11.34
CA ALA A 361 -7.87 28.34 -10.48
C ALA A 361 -6.34 28.54 -10.41
N GLY A 362 -5.88 29.73 -10.78
CA GLY A 362 -4.46 30.09 -10.82
C GLY A 362 -3.61 29.16 -11.71
N ARG A 363 -4.21 28.56 -12.76
CA ARG A 363 -3.54 27.56 -13.61
C ARG A 363 -2.17 28.02 -14.10
N TYR A 364 -2.03 29.30 -14.43
CA TYR A 364 -0.82 29.90 -14.98
C TYR A 364 -0.03 30.71 -13.96
N GLU A 365 -0.36 30.62 -12.66
CA GLU A 365 0.38 31.31 -11.61
C GLU A 365 1.77 30.71 -11.41
N THR A 366 2.78 31.58 -11.35
CA THR A 366 4.19 31.23 -11.15
C THR A 366 4.83 31.98 -9.97
N ARG A 367 4.14 32.96 -9.40
CA ARG A 367 4.57 33.78 -8.26
C ARG A 367 4.18 33.13 -6.93
N SER A 368 4.53 33.80 -5.85
CA SER A 368 4.19 33.37 -4.48
C SER A 368 3.10 34.24 -3.88
N ASN A 369 2.44 33.71 -2.84
CA ASN A 369 1.46 34.41 -2.02
C ASN A 369 0.23 34.90 -2.79
N SER A 370 -0.20 34.18 -3.82
CA SER A 370 -1.40 34.51 -4.59
C SER A 370 -2.63 33.75 -4.08
N PHE A 371 -3.80 34.38 -4.17
CA PHE A 371 -5.10 33.78 -3.88
C PHE A 371 -5.96 33.76 -5.14
N TYR A 372 -6.58 32.61 -5.44
CA TYR A 372 -7.50 32.45 -6.55
C TYR A 372 -8.71 31.61 -6.12
N VAL A 373 -9.91 32.09 -6.47
CA VAL A 373 -11.13 31.27 -6.48
C VAL A 373 -11.75 31.44 -7.85
N ASP A 374 -11.77 30.35 -8.60
CA ASP A 374 -12.29 30.35 -9.97
C ASP A 374 -12.63 28.93 -10.42
N ASN A 375 -13.45 28.82 -11.47
CA ASN A 375 -13.85 27.53 -12.02
C ASN A 375 -13.87 27.53 -13.56
N GLN A 376 -13.05 28.38 -14.17
CA GLN A 376 -13.03 28.63 -15.61
C GLN A 376 -11.59 28.69 -16.10
N ASP A 377 -11.33 28.08 -17.25
CA ASP A 377 -10.00 28.14 -17.87
C ASP A 377 -9.75 29.53 -18.46
N ARG A 378 -8.82 30.28 -17.87
CA ARG A 378 -8.52 31.66 -18.29
C ARG A 378 -7.47 31.76 -19.39
N THR A 379 -7.05 30.62 -19.94
CA THR A 379 -6.14 30.43 -21.11
C THR A 379 -4.74 31.05 -21.02
N ASN A 380 -4.50 32.00 -20.12
CA ASN A 380 -3.20 32.61 -19.84
C ASN A 380 -3.14 33.28 -18.44
N ALA A 381 -1.94 33.64 -18.00
CA ALA A 381 -1.69 34.28 -16.69
C ALA A 381 -2.36 35.65 -16.50
N ALA A 382 -2.50 36.44 -17.57
CA ALA A 382 -3.23 37.71 -17.50
C ALA A 382 -4.72 37.46 -17.24
N GLY A 383 -5.28 36.39 -17.82
CA GLY A 383 -6.65 35.96 -17.60
C GLY A 383 -6.92 35.56 -16.15
N ASP A 384 -5.98 34.86 -15.51
CA ASP A 384 -6.11 34.48 -14.09
C ASP A 384 -6.28 35.72 -13.19
N THR A 385 -5.46 36.75 -13.40
CA THR A 385 -5.49 37.96 -12.53
C THR A 385 -6.61 38.95 -12.87
N THR A 386 -7.09 38.97 -14.12
CA THR A 386 -8.10 39.95 -14.58
C THR A 386 -9.52 39.41 -14.66
N LYS A 387 -9.70 38.08 -14.64
CA LYS A 387 -11.00 37.45 -14.88
C LYS A 387 -11.41 36.41 -13.84
N ALA A 388 -10.51 35.92 -12.98
CA ALA A 388 -10.89 35.01 -11.89
C ALA A 388 -11.92 35.65 -10.97
N LEU A 389 -12.93 34.90 -10.51
CA LEU A 389 -14.02 35.45 -9.70
C LEU A 389 -13.49 36.19 -8.46
N LEU A 390 -12.52 35.58 -7.77
CA LEU A 390 -11.72 36.23 -6.73
C LEU A 390 -10.25 36.04 -7.04
N TYR A 391 -9.49 37.12 -6.93
CA TYR A 391 -8.03 37.11 -7.05
C TYR A 391 -7.44 38.01 -5.96
N GLY A 392 -6.30 37.63 -5.40
CA GLY A 392 -5.66 38.45 -4.38
C GLY A 392 -4.19 38.13 -4.16
N THR A 393 -3.58 38.91 -3.28
CA THR A 393 -2.20 38.72 -2.84
C THR A 393 -2.16 38.75 -1.32
N PHE A 394 -1.59 37.71 -0.73
CA PHE A 394 -1.20 37.68 0.68
C PHE A 394 0.09 38.47 0.83
N ALA A 395 0.09 39.45 1.72
CA ALA A 395 1.27 40.23 2.07
C ALA A 395 1.51 40.13 3.57
N SER A 396 2.79 40.26 3.97
CA SER A 396 3.20 40.25 5.38
C SER A 396 2.60 41.40 6.18
N ALA A 397 2.43 42.58 5.56
CA ALA A 397 1.75 43.72 6.13
C ALA A 397 0.30 43.81 5.64
N SER A 398 -0.63 44.17 6.52
CA SER A 398 -2.06 44.37 6.18
C SER A 398 -2.25 45.40 5.06
N SER A 399 -1.40 46.43 5.00
CA SER A 399 -1.43 47.45 3.95
C SER A 399 -1.10 46.92 2.55
N GLY A 400 -0.46 45.76 2.45
CA GLY A 400 -0.12 45.11 1.18
C GLY A 400 -1.08 44.00 0.77
N GLN A 401 -2.01 43.60 1.65
CA GLN A 401 -2.98 42.56 1.33
C GLN A 401 -4.02 43.11 0.37
N GLN A 402 -4.33 42.35 -0.68
CA GLN A 402 -5.31 42.74 -1.68
C GLN A 402 -6.24 41.58 -1.98
N LEU A 403 -7.54 41.87 -2.03
CA LEU A 403 -8.56 40.98 -2.56
C LEU A 403 -9.39 41.74 -3.58
N THR A 404 -9.38 41.24 -4.80
CA THR A 404 -10.15 41.73 -5.94
C THR A 404 -11.30 40.77 -6.20
N VAL A 405 -12.51 41.30 -6.31
CA VAL A 405 -13.71 40.56 -6.73
C VAL A 405 -14.04 40.98 -8.16
N ASN A 406 -13.76 40.11 -9.13
CA ASN A 406 -14.13 40.37 -10.52
C ASN A 406 -15.60 39.98 -10.72
N GLY A 407 -16.50 40.87 -10.32
CA GLY A 407 -17.94 40.68 -10.36
C GLY A 407 -18.68 41.67 -9.45
N THR A 408 -20.00 41.50 -9.33
CA THR A 408 -20.80 42.30 -8.38
C THR A 408 -20.74 41.68 -6.99
N LEU A 409 -20.18 42.39 -6.01
CA LEU A 409 -20.27 42.03 -4.60
C LEU A 409 -21.60 42.51 -4.02
N LYS A 410 -22.50 41.57 -3.71
CA LYS A 410 -23.77 41.88 -3.01
C LYS A 410 -23.58 41.70 -1.50
N VAL A 411 -23.59 42.80 -0.75
CA VAL A 411 -23.59 42.79 0.73
C VAL A 411 -25.04 42.95 1.21
N THR A 412 -25.56 41.97 1.95
CA THR A 412 -26.97 41.93 2.39
C THR A 412 -27.20 42.48 3.81
N GLY A 413 -26.13 42.88 4.52
CA GLY A 413 -26.18 43.51 5.85
C GLY A 413 -25.85 45.01 5.82
N LEU A 414 -26.20 45.73 6.90
CA LEU A 414 -25.94 47.16 7.05
C LEU A 414 -24.43 47.41 7.31
N ILE A 415 -23.74 48.04 6.37
CA ILE A 415 -22.42 48.64 6.65
C ILE A 415 -22.66 49.80 7.62
N THR A 416 -22.26 49.65 8.88
CA THR A 416 -22.44 50.73 9.86
C THR A 416 -21.38 51.80 9.58
N PRO A 417 -21.76 53.06 9.28
CA PRO A 417 -20.79 54.11 8.97
C PRO A 417 -19.88 54.37 10.18
N ARG A 418 -18.65 54.82 9.92
CA ARG A 418 -17.72 55.21 10.99
C ARG A 418 -18.26 56.47 11.69
N VAL A 419 -18.50 56.39 13.01
CA VAL A 419 -19.12 57.49 13.79
C VAL A 419 -18.10 58.12 14.74
N GLY A 420 -17.86 59.44 14.61
CA GLY A 420 -17.19 60.24 15.65
C GLY A 420 -18.22 60.91 16.57
N THR A 421 -18.01 60.93 17.89
CA THR A 421 -18.93 61.55 18.86
C THR A 421 -18.21 62.60 19.72
N ILE A 422 -18.82 63.77 19.91
CA ILE A 422 -18.42 64.76 20.92
C ILE A 422 -19.56 64.91 21.93
N THR A 423 -19.21 64.88 23.22
CA THR A 423 -20.11 65.17 24.36
C THR A 423 -19.59 66.42 25.07
N ASP A 424 -20.46 67.39 25.35
CA ASP A 424 -20.09 68.78 25.68
C ASP A 424 -19.52 69.01 27.11
N GLY A 425 -18.67 70.04 27.19
CA GLY A 425 -18.12 70.75 28.35
C GLY A 425 -17.38 72.06 27.95
N SER A 426 -17.15 72.30 26.66
CA SER A 426 -16.54 73.52 26.08
C SER A 426 -16.82 73.59 24.58
N ALA A 427 -16.84 74.79 23.98
CA ALA A 427 -17.12 75.06 22.56
C ALA A 427 -16.48 74.01 21.62
N PRO A 428 -17.25 73.03 21.11
CA PRO A 428 -16.67 71.95 20.35
C PRO A 428 -16.18 72.50 19.02
N THR A 429 -14.95 72.14 18.63
CA THR A 429 -14.44 72.30 17.26
C THR A 429 -14.38 70.92 16.59
N PRO A 430 -15.50 70.39 16.07
CA PRO A 430 -15.51 69.14 15.30
C PRO A 430 -14.50 69.18 14.16
N ALA A 431 -13.35 68.53 14.31
CA ALA A 431 -12.51 68.20 13.18
C ALA A 431 -13.05 66.90 12.58
N ALA A 432 -13.77 66.98 11.47
CA ALA A 432 -14.20 65.77 10.76
C ALA A 432 -12.95 65.11 10.15
N GLY A 433 -12.37 64.14 10.86
CA GLY A 433 -11.59 63.08 10.22
C GLY A 433 -12.49 62.23 9.33
N ALA A 434 -11.92 61.28 8.57
CA ALA A 434 -12.57 60.43 7.53
C ALA A 434 -13.79 59.55 7.97
N ASN A 435 -14.63 60.03 8.88
CA ASN A 435 -15.86 59.43 9.38
C ASN A 435 -17.01 59.80 8.43
N ASP A 436 -17.84 58.81 8.07
CA ASP A 436 -19.03 59.06 7.24
C ASP A 436 -20.17 59.72 8.05
N MET A 437 -20.13 59.62 9.38
CA MET A 437 -21.08 60.27 10.28
C MET A 437 -20.41 60.88 11.51
N PHE A 438 -20.85 62.07 11.92
CA PHE A 438 -20.40 62.81 13.09
C PHE A 438 -21.59 63.13 14.00
N THR A 439 -21.46 62.90 15.30
CA THR A 439 -22.52 63.16 16.29
C THR A 439 -22.06 64.15 17.35
N VAL A 440 -22.82 65.24 17.52
CA VAL A 440 -22.76 66.15 18.67
C VAL A 440 -23.94 65.84 19.57
N THR A 441 -23.64 65.33 20.76
CA THR A 441 -24.65 64.95 21.76
C THR A 441 -24.81 66.04 22.81
N ALA A 442 -26.03 66.60 22.91
CA ALA A 442 -26.43 67.59 23.91
C ALA A 442 -25.67 68.92 23.82
N LEU A 443 -25.83 69.64 22.71
CA LEU A 443 -25.22 70.95 22.52
C LEU A 443 -25.84 71.97 23.49
N ALA A 444 -25.04 72.51 24.40
CA ALA A 444 -25.49 73.46 25.44
C ALA A 444 -25.00 74.90 25.21
N GLN A 445 -24.14 75.14 24.21
CA GLN A 445 -23.56 76.44 23.86
C GLN A 445 -23.45 76.59 22.33
N ALA A 446 -23.16 77.81 21.83
CA ALA A 446 -22.94 78.04 20.40
C ALA A 446 -21.80 77.16 19.85
N ALA A 447 -22.01 76.58 18.66
CA ALA A 447 -21.04 75.69 18.01
C ALA A 447 -20.47 76.32 16.73
N THR A 448 -19.16 76.21 16.56
CA THR A 448 -18.47 76.59 15.32
C THR A 448 -17.89 75.34 14.66
N PHE A 449 -18.44 74.95 13.52
CA PHE A 449 -17.96 73.83 12.73
C PHE A 449 -16.71 74.23 11.96
N ALA A 450 -15.56 73.77 12.45
CA ALA A 450 -14.26 73.98 11.82
C ALA A 450 -14.13 73.18 10.52
N ALA A 451 -13.10 73.48 9.72
CA ALA A 451 -12.81 72.68 8.54
C ALA A 451 -12.51 71.21 8.94
N PRO A 452 -13.07 70.22 8.23
CA PRO A 452 -12.70 68.81 8.38
C PRO A 452 -11.18 68.60 8.31
N SER A 453 -10.63 67.76 9.17
CA SER A 453 -9.21 67.38 9.14
C SER A 453 -8.96 66.25 8.14
N GLY A 454 -7.97 66.41 7.27
CA GLY A 454 -7.58 65.40 6.28
C GLY A 454 -7.90 65.81 4.83
N THR A 455 -7.69 64.89 3.90
CA THR A 455 -7.88 65.12 2.45
C THR A 455 -9.07 64.30 1.94
N PRO A 456 -10.31 64.83 1.97
CA PRO A 456 -11.49 64.12 1.50
C PRO A 456 -11.47 63.88 -0.02
N VAL A 457 -12.19 62.84 -0.47
CA VAL A 457 -12.30 62.48 -1.89
C VAL A 457 -13.59 63.00 -2.50
N ASN A 458 -13.60 63.29 -3.81
CA ASN A 458 -14.77 63.81 -4.50
C ASN A 458 -16.00 62.88 -4.31
N GLY A 459 -17.15 63.45 -3.98
CA GLY A 459 -18.38 62.71 -3.72
C GLY A 459 -18.47 62.05 -2.33
N GLN A 460 -17.46 62.21 -1.47
CA GLN A 460 -17.52 61.72 -0.09
C GLN A 460 -18.71 62.34 0.65
N LYS A 461 -19.43 61.54 1.43
CA LYS A 461 -20.60 61.96 2.21
C LYS A 461 -20.22 62.20 3.66
N LEU A 462 -20.78 63.25 4.25
CA LEU A 462 -20.66 63.56 5.67
C LEU A 462 -22.06 63.84 6.22
N ILE A 463 -22.42 63.16 7.30
CA ILE A 463 -23.64 63.46 8.06
C ILE A 463 -23.25 64.04 9.41
N ILE A 464 -23.75 65.24 9.74
CA ILE A 464 -23.61 65.83 11.06
C ILE A 464 -24.95 65.72 11.78
N ARG A 465 -24.96 64.99 12.89
CA ARG A 465 -26.08 64.88 13.82
C ARG A 465 -25.87 65.81 15.00
N ILE A 466 -26.78 66.76 15.23
CA ILE A 466 -26.72 67.68 16.37
C ILE A 466 -27.96 67.46 17.24
N LYS A 467 -27.79 67.13 18.52
CA LYS A 467 -28.89 67.08 19.48
C LYS A 467 -28.86 68.33 20.36
N ASP A 468 -29.89 69.17 20.28
CA ASP A 468 -30.08 70.33 21.13
C ASP A 468 -30.41 69.93 22.59
N ASN A 469 -30.01 70.73 23.58
CA ASN A 469 -30.24 70.45 25.01
C ASN A 469 -31.38 71.28 25.65
N GLY A 470 -32.32 71.80 24.86
CA GLY A 470 -33.49 72.53 25.35
C GLY A 470 -33.37 74.06 25.27
N THR A 471 -32.33 74.59 24.62
CA THR A 471 -32.15 76.02 24.36
C THR A 471 -31.44 76.17 23.04
N ALA A 472 -32.04 76.92 22.10
CA ALA A 472 -31.50 77.11 20.76
C ALA A 472 -30.10 77.74 20.84
N GLN A 473 -29.14 77.09 20.18
CA GLN A 473 -27.74 77.48 20.12
C GLN A 473 -27.41 78.00 18.73
N THR A 474 -26.60 79.06 18.67
CA THR A 474 -26.10 79.57 17.40
C THR A 474 -25.14 78.58 16.76
N LEU A 475 -25.30 78.34 15.47
CA LEU A 475 -24.42 77.51 14.64
C LEU A 475 -23.65 78.41 13.68
N SER A 476 -22.33 78.29 13.70
CA SER A 476 -21.42 78.96 12.76
C SER A 476 -20.65 77.92 11.96
N TRP A 477 -20.44 78.20 10.68
CA TRP A 477 -19.82 77.27 9.74
C TRP A 477 -18.54 77.86 9.17
N ASN A 478 -17.47 77.08 9.13
CA ASN A 478 -16.26 77.45 8.40
C ASN A 478 -16.59 77.63 6.91
N ALA A 479 -15.86 78.52 6.23
CA ALA A 479 -16.03 78.81 4.81
C ALA A 479 -15.88 77.60 3.86
N ILE A 480 -15.36 76.46 4.34
CA ILE A 480 -15.32 75.21 3.58
C ILE A 480 -16.71 74.58 3.38
N TYR A 481 -17.66 74.85 4.27
CA TYR A 481 -19.05 74.42 4.10
C TYR A 481 -19.77 75.44 3.23
N ARG A 482 -20.30 74.97 2.10
CA ARG A 482 -20.98 75.80 1.12
C ARG A 482 -22.48 75.54 1.16
N VAL A 483 -23.24 76.63 1.06
CA VAL A 483 -24.68 76.59 0.78
C VAL A 483 -24.87 75.91 -0.58
N GLY A 484 -25.45 74.71 -0.58
CA GLY A 484 -25.89 74.04 -1.80
C GLY A 484 -27.32 74.47 -2.14
N ASP A 485 -28.21 73.50 -2.33
CA ASP A 485 -29.62 73.75 -2.68
C ASP A 485 -30.45 74.34 -1.53
N VAL A 486 -29.95 74.25 -0.29
CA VAL A 486 -30.60 74.72 0.93
C VAL A 486 -29.62 75.59 1.73
N SER A 487 -30.13 76.59 2.44
CA SER A 487 -29.31 77.41 3.34
C SER A 487 -28.79 76.60 4.53
N LEU A 488 -27.52 76.82 4.90
CA LEU A 488 -26.97 76.27 6.13
C LEU A 488 -27.72 76.83 7.35
N PRO A 489 -28.13 76.00 8.32
CA PRO A 489 -28.82 76.47 9.50
C PRO A 489 -27.87 77.26 10.40
N THR A 490 -28.34 78.40 10.90
CA THR A 490 -27.60 79.30 11.79
C THR A 490 -27.97 79.12 13.26
N THR A 491 -28.97 78.29 13.57
CA THR A 491 -29.40 77.96 14.94
C THR A 491 -29.81 76.51 15.04
N THR A 492 -29.63 75.90 16.22
CA THR A 492 -30.28 74.62 16.51
C THR A 492 -31.78 74.77 16.67
N VAL A 493 -32.50 73.66 16.51
CA VAL A 493 -33.93 73.59 16.81
C VAL A 493 -34.11 73.05 18.23
N ILE A 494 -34.80 73.83 19.08
CA ILE A 494 -34.96 73.55 20.52
C ILE A 494 -35.44 72.11 20.76
N SER A 495 -34.69 71.38 21.58
CA SER A 495 -34.97 69.98 21.97
C SER A 495 -35.07 68.97 20.80
N LYS A 496 -34.67 69.34 19.58
CA LYS A 496 -34.71 68.45 18.42
C LYS A 496 -33.32 67.90 18.08
N THR A 497 -33.32 66.84 17.29
CA THR A 497 -32.11 66.35 16.62
C THR A 497 -32.11 66.80 15.16
N MET A 498 -31.09 67.55 14.78
CA MET A 498 -30.83 67.95 13.40
C MET A 498 -29.89 66.94 12.73
N TYR A 499 -30.21 66.54 11.51
CA TYR A 499 -29.32 65.79 10.63
C TYR A 499 -28.99 66.65 9.40
N LEU A 500 -27.71 66.86 9.18
CA LEU A 500 -27.17 67.74 8.15
C LEU A 500 -26.30 66.91 7.21
N GLY A 501 -26.73 66.79 5.95
CA GLY A 501 -26.03 66.04 4.92
C GLY A 501 -25.14 66.93 4.06
N PHE A 502 -23.90 66.50 3.85
CA PHE A 502 -22.92 67.17 3.01
C PHE A 502 -22.28 66.21 2.01
N ILE A 503 -21.90 66.72 0.84
CA ILE A 503 -21.11 66.01 -0.17
C ILE A 503 -19.85 66.83 -0.49
N TYR A 504 -18.68 66.20 -0.46
CA TYR A 504 -17.43 66.89 -0.80
C TYR A 504 -17.28 67.06 -2.31
N ASN A 505 -16.98 68.28 -2.74
CA ASN A 505 -16.67 68.65 -4.10
C ASN A 505 -15.18 68.98 -4.21
N SER A 506 -14.43 68.14 -4.93
CA SER A 506 -12.98 68.33 -5.08
C SER A 506 -12.61 69.44 -6.05
N ALA A 507 -13.54 69.93 -6.89
CA ALA A 507 -13.25 70.97 -7.88
C ALA A 507 -12.90 72.32 -7.22
N ASP A 508 -13.50 72.61 -6.08
CA ASP A 508 -13.36 73.86 -5.31
C ASP A 508 -13.02 73.63 -3.83
N SER A 509 -12.80 72.37 -3.45
CA SER A 509 -12.46 71.94 -2.10
C SER A 509 -13.50 72.35 -1.05
N LYS A 510 -14.79 72.20 -1.37
CA LYS A 510 -15.92 72.56 -0.50
C LYS A 510 -16.79 71.37 -0.15
N TRP A 511 -17.45 71.44 1.01
CA TRP A 511 -18.52 70.54 1.40
C TRP A 511 -19.86 71.19 1.07
N ASP A 512 -20.52 70.66 0.05
CA ASP A 512 -21.82 71.13 -0.42
C ASP A 512 -22.92 70.60 0.51
N PHE A 513 -23.71 71.50 1.07
CA PHE A 513 -24.86 71.13 1.87
C PHE A 513 -26.01 70.66 0.99
N VAL A 514 -26.44 69.41 1.17
CA VAL A 514 -27.40 68.75 0.29
C VAL A 514 -28.72 68.40 0.96
N SER A 515 -28.75 68.25 2.29
CA SER A 515 -30.00 67.88 2.97
C SER A 515 -30.05 68.30 4.43
N PHE A 516 -31.26 68.63 4.86
CA PHE A 516 -31.61 68.93 6.24
C PHE A 516 -32.81 68.09 6.66
N VAL A 517 -32.67 67.32 7.73
CA VAL A 517 -33.81 66.59 8.33
C VAL A 517 -33.90 66.94 9.81
N ASN A 518 -35.04 67.51 10.19
CA ASN A 518 -35.45 67.68 11.58
C ASN A 518 -36.34 66.50 11.97
N ASN A 519 -35.82 65.58 12.78
CA ASN A 519 -36.66 64.53 13.37
C ASN A 519 -37.05 64.90 14.80
N PHE A 520 -38.30 64.57 15.13
CA PHE A 520 -39.12 64.92 16.30
C PHE A 520 -38.42 65.03 17.65
#